data_AF-A0AAD8ICB5-F1
#
_entry.id   AF-A0AAD8ICB5-F1
#
_cell.length_a   1.000
_cell.length_b   1.000
_cell.length_c   1.000
_cell.angle_alpha   90.00
_cell.angle_beta   90.00
_cell.angle_gamma   90.00
#
_symmetry.space_group_name_H-M   'P 1'
#
loop_
_entity.id
_entity.type
_entity.pdbx_description
1 polymer ?
#
loop_
_entity_poly.entity_id
_entity_poly.type
_entity_poly.pdbx_seq_one_letter_code
_entity_poly.pdbx_strand_id
1 'polypeptide(L)'
;MDCHTVAPAKIIFVSSLCSKKRIPGVLWPLRKLNLGRLDRLKYMSYKYQYPKGRESIHHTSWQTCCTHVILEEQYSSPRAANNSNPMHVDEFDMEEVLSQPLRSAEQLRSLMADSERTKLITKLSEANRHNRFLKRQLQEKDNELVKFKSDLAALNYEIQALVSLAEEISKSPIPQGSRKISGKYIQSHLVLRLQAVNKKMKEQLMDVDAVQPKEVHLFWSGMAESVQVMGSFDGWSQGEHLSPEFTGSFMKFQTTLMLRPGRYEIKFLVDGEWHLSPEFPTVGGGSIENNLLIVE
;
A
#
# COMPACT_ATOMS: atom_id res chain seq x y z
N MET A 1 -58.19 -53.17 54.11
CA MET A 1 -56.74 -52.90 54.29
C MET A 1 -56.08 -53.80 53.29
N ASP A 2 -55.99 -53.34 52.06
CA ASP A 2 -55.82 -54.24 50.92
C ASP A 2 -54.44 -54.00 50.30
N CYS A 3 -53.61 -55.03 50.35
CA CYS A 3 -52.34 -55.12 49.68
C CYS A 3 -52.37 -56.38 48.82
N HIS A 4 -52.46 -56.22 47.50
CA HIS A 4 -52.12 -57.29 46.57
C HIS A 4 -51.50 -56.75 45.27
N THR A 5 -50.24 -57.16 45.09
CA THR A 5 -49.69 -57.76 43.87
C THR A 5 -49.41 -56.84 42.67
N VAL A 6 -48.13 -56.82 42.27
CA VAL A 6 -47.57 -56.14 41.10
C VAL A 6 -47.19 -57.16 40.02
N ALA A 7 -47.46 -56.76 38.75
CA ALA A 7 -46.95 -57.19 37.43
C ALA A 7 -47.97 -57.90 36.49
N PRO A 8 -47.86 -57.84 35.14
CA PRO A 8 -47.21 -56.84 34.24
C PRO A 8 -48.02 -56.41 32.97
N ALA A 9 -47.51 -55.34 32.33
CA ALA A 9 -47.51 -54.97 30.89
C ALA A 9 -48.81 -54.81 30.05
N LYS A 10 -48.97 -53.63 29.41
CA LYS A 10 -49.26 -53.52 27.96
C LYS A 10 -48.96 -52.12 27.39
N ILE A 11 -48.31 -52.15 26.23
CA ILE A 11 -47.94 -51.06 25.33
C ILE A 11 -49.18 -50.52 24.61
N ILE A 12 -49.30 -49.20 24.46
CA ILE A 12 -50.05 -48.59 23.33
C ILE A 12 -49.20 -47.46 22.73
N PHE A 13 -48.79 -47.68 21.48
CA PHE A 13 -48.30 -46.67 20.56
C PHE A 13 -49.46 -45.80 20.10
N VAL A 14 -49.32 -44.47 20.16
CA VAL A 14 -50.06 -43.56 19.27
C VAL A 14 -49.09 -42.54 18.71
N SER A 15 -48.85 -42.68 17.41
CA SER A 15 -48.16 -41.74 16.53
C SER A 15 -48.97 -40.45 16.39
N SER A 16 -48.31 -39.30 16.53
CA SER A 16 -48.84 -38.03 16.05
C SER A 16 -47.74 -37.29 15.30
N LEU A 17 -47.98 -37.12 13.99
CA LEU A 17 -47.17 -36.35 13.06
C LEU A 17 -47.17 -34.88 13.48
N CYS A 18 -45.99 -34.25 13.53
CA CYS A 18 -45.89 -32.80 13.44
C CYS A 18 -44.77 -32.42 12.45
N SER A 19 -45.19 -31.72 11.39
CA SER A 19 -44.42 -31.34 10.22
C SER A 19 -43.13 -30.58 10.53
N LYS A 20 -42.00 -31.13 10.07
CA LYS A 20 -40.77 -30.35 9.83
C LYS A 20 -40.97 -29.44 8.62
N LYS A 21 -41.29 -28.16 8.83
CA LYS A 21 -41.04 -27.12 7.83
C LYS A 21 -39.55 -26.76 7.88
N ARG A 22 -38.84 -27.13 6.83
CA ARG A 22 -37.42 -26.86 6.58
C ARG A 22 -37.30 -25.42 6.09
N ILE A 23 -36.79 -24.52 6.93
CA ILE A 23 -36.35 -23.18 6.51
C ILE A 23 -34.96 -23.35 5.87
N PRO A 24 -34.69 -22.83 4.67
CA PRO A 24 -33.37 -22.96 4.05
C PRO A 24 -32.35 -22.14 4.84
N GLY A 25 -31.36 -22.84 5.41
CA GLY A 25 -30.23 -22.23 6.10
C GLY A 25 -29.35 -21.49 5.10
N VAL A 26 -29.13 -20.20 5.37
CA VAL A 26 -28.00 -19.47 4.80
C VAL A 26 -26.75 -20.01 5.48
N LEU A 27 -26.03 -20.84 4.74
CA LEU A 27 -24.72 -21.37 5.11
C LEU A 27 -23.71 -20.22 5.06
N TRP A 28 -23.50 -19.53 6.18
CA TRP A 28 -22.35 -18.65 6.33
C TRP A 28 -21.11 -19.53 6.48
N PRO A 29 -20.12 -19.47 5.56
CA PRO A 29 -18.83 -20.04 5.86
C PRO A 29 -18.20 -19.15 6.93
N LEU A 30 -18.22 -19.60 8.19
CA LEU A 30 -17.33 -19.13 9.23
C LEU A 30 -15.90 -19.44 8.79
N ARG A 31 -15.30 -18.57 7.97
CA ARG A 31 -13.86 -18.44 7.92
C ARG A 31 -13.45 -17.94 9.29
N LYS A 32 -13.00 -18.86 10.15
CA LYS A 32 -12.19 -18.51 11.32
C LYS A 32 -11.00 -17.71 10.79
N LEU A 33 -11.06 -16.38 10.92
CA LEU A 33 -9.86 -15.55 10.87
C LEU A 33 -9.07 -15.90 12.12
N ASN A 34 -8.09 -16.78 11.93
CA ASN A 34 -7.14 -17.16 12.94
C ASN A 34 -6.23 -15.94 13.18
N LEU A 35 -6.64 -15.04 14.06
CA LEU A 35 -5.84 -13.89 14.54
C LEU A 35 -4.72 -14.32 15.50
N GLY A 36 -4.24 -15.55 15.37
CA GLY A 36 -3.09 -16.08 16.09
C GLY A 36 -1.79 -15.87 15.32
N ARG A 37 -1.36 -14.61 15.14
CA ARG A 37 0.04 -14.17 14.92
C ARG A 37 0.09 -12.67 14.60
N LEU A 38 -0.21 -11.84 15.60
CA LEU A 38 0.28 -10.46 15.65
C LEU A 38 1.40 -10.35 16.69
N ASP A 39 2.26 -11.36 16.75
CA ASP A 39 3.52 -11.29 17.49
C ASP A 39 4.67 -11.13 16.50
N ARG A 40 5.40 -10.03 16.67
CA ARG A 40 6.61 -9.60 15.93
C ARG A 40 6.41 -9.04 14.52
N LEU A 41 5.87 -7.84 14.43
CA LEU A 41 6.44 -6.85 13.51
C LEU A 41 7.59 -6.13 14.23
N LYS A 42 8.73 -6.81 14.33
CA LYS A 42 10.01 -6.12 14.58
C LYS A 42 10.31 -5.34 13.31
N TYR A 43 10.54 -4.04 13.46
CA TYR A 43 11.15 -3.14 12.48
C TYR A 43 12.11 -3.89 11.55
N MET A 44 11.69 -4.09 10.29
CA MET A 44 12.59 -4.46 9.21
C MET A 44 13.21 -3.15 8.72
N SER A 45 14.38 -2.83 9.27
CA SER A 45 15.32 -1.90 8.63
C SER A 45 15.69 -2.49 7.28
N TYR A 46 15.20 -1.87 6.20
CA TYR A 46 15.64 -2.20 4.84
C TYR A 46 17.08 -1.70 4.68
N LYS A 47 18.05 -2.56 5.01
CA LYS A 47 19.43 -2.38 4.54
C LYS A 47 19.44 -2.72 3.06
N TYR A 48 19.53 -1.69 2.21
CA TYR A 48 19.93 -1.86 0.82
C TYR A 48 21.38 -2.33 0.78
N GLN A 49 21.58 -3.59 0.38
CA GLN A 49 22.91 -4.16 0.17
C GLN A 49 23.05 -4.46 -1.32
N TYR A 50 24.00 -3.79 -1.97
CA TYR A 50 24.32 -3.98 -3.39
C TYR A 50 24.72 -5.44 -3.68
N PRO A 51 24.15 -6.11 -4.69
CA PRO A 51 24.66 -7.41 -5.12
C PRO A 51 25.88 -7.24 -6.04
N LYS A 52 27.03 -7.75 -5.59
CA LYS A 52 28.15 -8.17 -6.46
C LYS A 52 27.72 -9.43 -7.23
N GLY A 53 28.24 -9.57 -8.45
CA GLY A 53 27.68 -10.41 -9.51
C GLY A 53 27.88 -11.94 -9.40
N ARG A 54 27.29 -12.60 -10.43
CA ARG A 54 27.26 -14.05 -10.81
C ARG A 54 26.41 -14.92 -9.87
N GLU A 55 25.50 -15.79 -10.31
CA GLU A 55 25.40 -16.59 -11.53
C GLU A 55 23.96 -17.12 -11.73
N SER A 56 23.66 -17.44 -13.00
CA SER A 56 22.69 -18.39 -13.60
C SER A 56 21.37 -18.74 -12.89
N ILE A 57 20.22 -18.41 -13.52
CA ILE A 57 18.94 -19.08 -13.27
C ILE A 57 18.26 -19.47 -14.59
N HIS A 58 17.83 -20.72 -14.63
CA HIS A 58 17.18 -21.42 -15.72
C HIS A 58 15.87 -20.76 -16.19
N HIS A 59 15.69 -20.83 -17.51
CA HIS A 59 14.54 -20.40 -18.30
C HIS A 59 13.25 -21.08 -17.81
N THR A 60 12.19 -20.30 -17.55
CA THR A 60 10.81 -20.81 -17.64
C THR A 60 9.95 -19.75 -18.31
N SER A 61 9.48 -20.11 -19.50
CA SER A 61 8.73 -19.28 -20.43
C SER A 61 7.34 -18.96 -19.89
N TRP A 62 7.00 -17.69 -19.79
CA TRP A 62 5.61 -17.24 -19.74
C TRP A 62 5.30 -16.50 -21.04
N GLN A 63 4.64 -17.23 -21.94
CA GLN A 63 4.03 -16.68 -23.13
C GLN A 63 2.69 -16.08 -22.72
N THR A 64 2.51 -14.77 -22.92
CA THR A 64 1.17 -14.18 -22.93
C THR A 64 1.15 -13.06 -23.95
N CYS A 65 0.41 -13.31 -25.03
CA CYS A 65 0.09 -12.35 -26.08
C CYS A 65 -0.62 -11.13 -25.49
N CYS A 66 -0.18 -9.94 -25.86
CA CYS A 66 -1.04 -8.76 -25.88
C CYS A 66 -0.76 -7.95 -27.15
N THR A 67 -1.86 -7.61 -27.80
CA THR A 67 -2.05 -6.93 -29.07
C THR A 67 -1.41 -5.54 -29.12
N HIS A 68 -0.80 -5.23 -30.26
CA HIS A 68 -0.15 -3.98 -30.58
C HIS A 68 -1.22 -2.91 -30.86
N VAL A 69 -1.32 -1.88 -30.02
CA VAL A 69 -2.02 -0.63 -30.36
C VAL A 69 -0.97 0.36 -30.83
N ILE A 70 -0.94 0.61 -32.13
CA ILE A 70 -0.12 1.63 -32.78
C ILE A 70 -0.78 2.98 -32.53
N LEU A 71 -0.09 3.88 -31.84
CA LEU A 71 -0.31 5.31 -31.96
C LEU A 71 0.88 5.86 -32.75
N GLU A 72 0.67 6.11 -34.03
CA GLU A 72 1.60 6.84 -34.88
C GLU A 72 1.56 8.31 -34.49
N GLU A 73 2.67 8.83 -33.96
CA GLU A 73 2.95 10.26 -34.02
C GLU A 73 3.87 10.50 -35.22
N GLN A 74 3.31 11.15 -36.22
CA GLN A 74 3.94 11.50 -37.49
C GLN A 74 4.87 12.70 -37.29
N TYR A 75 6.17 12.53 -37.54
CA TYR A 75 7.05 13.63 -37.89
C TYR A 75 7.43 13.51 -39.38
N SER A 76 6.96 14.48 -40.16
CA SER A 76 7.23 14.64 -41.58
C SER A 76 8.45 15.52 -41.82
N SER A 77 9.33 15.11 -42.75
CA SER A 77 10.19 16.03 -43.52
C SER A 77 10.63 15.41 -44.86
N PRO A 78 10.94 16.22 -45.89
CA PRO A 78 10.58 15.93 -47.27
C PRO A 78 11.68 15.23 -48.08
N ARG A 79 11.24 14.44 -49.07
CA ARG A 79 12.08 13.90 -50.16
C ARG A 79 12.37 14.96 -51.21
N ALA A 80 13.63 15.08 -51.62
CA ALA A 80 14.01 15.56 -52.95
C ALA A 80 14.60 14.38 -53.73
N ALA A 81 14.04 14.15 -54.92
CA ALA A 81 14.53 13.17 -55.89
C ALA A 81 15.69 13.75 -56.71
N ASN A 82 16.64 12.90 -57.14
CA ASN A 82 16.90 12.67 -58.57
C ASN A 82 18.07 11.71 -58.84
N ASN A 83 17.73 10.68 -59.64
CA ASN A 83 18.42 10.06 -60.78
C ASN A 83 19.85 9.50 -60.70
N SER A 84 19.90 8.24 -61.13
CA SER A 84 21.00 7.36 -61.54
C SER A 84 21.74 7.78 -62.82
N ASN A 85 23.08 7.56 -62.90
CA ASN A 85 23.76 6.61 -63.84
C ASN A 85 25.32 6.60 -63.69
N PRO A 86 26.10 5.69 -64.35
CA PRO A 86 27.09 4.84 -63.67
C PRO A 86 28.57 4.91 -64.18
N MET A 87 29.45 4.15 -63.50
CA MET A 87 30.80 3.62 -63.86
C MET A 87 31.97 4.58 -64.16
N HIS A 88 33.05 4.48 -63.36
CA HIS A 88 34.42 4.30 -63.86
C HIS A 88 35.35 3.68 -62.78
N VAL A 89 36.43 3.07 -63.25
CA VAL A 89 37.26 2.00 -62.69
C VAL A 89 38.51 2.50 -61.94
N ASP A 90 38.84 1.78 -60.86
CA ASP A 90 40.11 1.52 -60.15
C ASP A 90 41.16 2.61 -59.91
N GLU A 91 41.47 2.82 -58.62
CA GLU A 91 42.84 2.98 -58.13
C GLU A 91 42.97 2.18 -56.81
N PHE A 92 43.72 1.08 -56.87
CA PHE A 92 43.93 0.14 -55.75
C PHE A 92 44.82 0.80 -54.68
N ASP A 93 44.20 1.36 -53.64
CA ASP A 93 44.89 1.97 -52.51
C ASP A 93 45.20 0.89 -51.45
N MET A 94 46.47 0.50 -51.35
CA MET A 94 46.94 -0.54 -50.43
C MET A 94 46.96 -0.11 -48.94
N GLU A 95 46.36 1.02 -48.58
CA GLU A 95 46.09 1.43 -47.18
C GLU A 95 44.71 0.99 -46.65
N GLU A 96 43.81 0.48 -47.51
CA GLU A 96 42.45 0.13 -47.09
C GLU A 96 42.35 -1.22 -46.32
N VAL A 97 43.31 -2.12 -46.53
CA VAL A 97 43.26 -3.49 -45.99
C VAL A 97 43.61 -3.55 -44.49
N LEU A 98 44.36 -2.60 -43.96
CA LEU A 98 44.63 -2.47 -42.50
C LEU A 98 43.56 -1.63 -41.77
N SER A 99 42.80 -0.82 -42.51
CA SER A 99 41.78 0.09 -42.00
C SER A 99 40.39 -0.59 -41.87
N GLN A 100 40.10 -1.57 -42.72
CA GLN A 100 38.84 -2.32 -42.71
C GLN A 100 38.62 -3.23 -41.47
N PRO A 101 39.63 -3.93 -40.91
CA PRO A 101 39.48 -4.69 -39.67
C PRO A 101 39.21 -3.80 -38.46
N LEU A 102 39.84 -2.62 -38.41
CA LEU A 102 39.65 -1.65 -37.31
C LEU A 102 38.27 -0.97 -37.40
N ARG A 103 37.83 -0.54 -38.60
CA ARG A 103 36.47 0.00 -38.81
C ARG A 103 35.39 -1.05 -38.51
N SER A 104 35.59 -2.30 -38.93
CA SER A 104 34.68 -3.40 -38.64
C SER A 104 34.62 -3.70 -37.13
N ALA A 105 35.78 -3.68 -36.44
CA ALA A 105 35.84 -3.86 -35.00
C ALA A 105 35.20 -2.70 -34.21
N GLU A 106 35.36 -1.45 -34.66
CA GLU A 106 34.70 -0.28 -34.07
C GLU A 106 33.19 -0.28 -34.31
N GLN A 107 32.74 -0.63 -35.52
CA GLN A 107 31.32 -0.83 -35.83
C GLN A 107 30.73 -1.97 -34.99
N LEU A 108 31.44 -3.08 -34.83
CA LEU A 108 31.01 -4.19 -33.97
C LEU A 108 30.91 -3.76 -32.50
N ARG A 109 31.89 -3.00 -31.99
CA ARG A 109 31.84 -2.45 -30.62
C ARG A 109 30.68 -1.47 -30.44
N SER A 110 30.39 -0.64 -31.44
CA SER A 110 29.23 0.27 -31.43
C SER A 110 27.92 -0.53 -31.40
N LEU A 111 27.76 -1.53 -32.27
CA LEU A 111 26.57 -2.38 -32.30
C LEU A 111 26.40 -3.18 -31.01
N MET A 112 27.49 -3.66 -30.40
CA MET A 112 27.45 -4.30 -29.09
C MET A 112 27.02 -3.30 -28.01
N ALA A 113 27.57 -2.09 -28.00
CA ALA A 113 27.16 -1.04 -27.06
C ALA A 113 25.68 -0.68 -27.22
N ASP A 114 25.17 -0.61 -28.46
CA ASP A 114 23.76 -0.36 -28.74
C ASP A 114 22.87 -1.55 -28.33
N SER A 115 23.35 -2.79 -28.50
CA SER A 115 22.67 -3.98 -28.00
C SER A 115 22.60 -4.04 -26.47
N GLU A 116 23.62 -3.56 -25.77
CA GLU A 116 23.59 -3.47 -24.31
C GLU A 116 22.70 -2.30 -23.84
N ARG A 117 22.75 -1.15 -24.51
CA ARG A 117 21.85 -0.02 -24.24
C ARG A 117 20.38 -0.42 -24.40
N THR A 118 20.04 -1.11 -25.47
CA THR A 118 18.66 -1.59 -25.70
C THR A 118 18.21 -2.57 -24.61
N LYS A 119 19.06 -3.53 -24.21
CA LYS A 119 18.78 -4.43 -23.07
C LYS A 119 18.52 -3.64 -21.78
N LEU A 120 19.32 -2.62 -21.50
CA LEU A 120 19.15 -1.76 -20.31
C LEU A 120 17.85 -0.96 -20.39
N ILE A 121 17.52 -0.39 -21.55
CA ILE A 121 16.27 0.34 -21.77
C ILE A 121 15.07 -0.59 -21.56
N THR A 122 15.11 -1.81 -22.11
CA THR A 122 14.06 -2.81 -21.89
C THR A 122 13.90 -3.13 -20.41
N LYS A 123 14.99 -3.44 -19.70
CA LYS A 123 14.94 -3.73 -18.25
C LYS A 123 14.43 -2.55 -17.43
N LEU A 124 14.85 -1.33 -17.77
CA LEU A 124 14.37 -0.11 -17.10
C LEU A 124 12.87 0.09 -17.36
N SER A 125 12.41 -0.14 -18.58
CA SER A 125 10.98 -0.07 -18.92
C SER A 125 10.14 -1.13 -18.18
N GLU A 126 10.66 -2.34 -18.04
CA GLU A 126 10.02 -3.44 -17.30
C GLU A 126 9.96 -3.15 -15.80
N ALA A 127 11.06 -2.67 -15.22
CA ALA A 127 11.10 -2.24 -13.83
C ALA A 127 10.13 -1.08 -13.57
N ASN A 128 10.07 -0.09 -14.46
CA ASN A 128 9.13 1.02 -14.37
C ASN A 128 7.67 0.56 -14.47
N ARG A 129 7.38 -0.41 -15.36
CA ARG A 129 6.04 -1.03 -15.44
C ARG A 129 5.68 -1.74 -14.14
N HIS A 130 6.61 -2.49 -13.56
CA HIS A 130 6.41 -3.17 -12.28
C HIS A 130 6.18 -2.18 -11.14
N ASN A 131 6.98 -1.11 -11.05
CA ASN A 131 6.79 -0.04 -10.05
C ASN A 131 5.40 0.61 -10.17
N ARG A 132 4.94 0.91 -11.39
CA ARG A 132 3.58 1.44 -11.61
C ARG A 132 2.50 0.46 -11.15
N PHE A 133 2.68 -0.83 -11.42
CA PHE A 133 1.75 -1.86 -10.96
C PHE A 133 1.69 -1.95 -9.43
N LEU A 134 2.85 -1.97 -8.77
CA LEU A 134 2.93 -2.01 -7.30
C LEU A 134 2.30 -0.77 -6.66
N LYS A 135 2.55 0.43 -7.21
CA LYS A 135 1.91 1.67 -6.74
C LYS A 135 0.38 1.58 -6.80
N ARG A 136 -0.19 1.05 -7.88
CA ARG A 136 -1.65 0.84 -8.02
C ARG A 136 -2.19 -0.16 -7.01
N GLN A 137 -1.49 -1.28 -6.81
CA GLN A 137 -1.88 -2.29 -5.83
C GLN A 137 -1.88 -1.73 -4.40
N LEU A 138 -0.87 -0.94 -4.06
CA LEU A 138 -0.79 -0.26 -2.77
C LEU A 138 -1.97 0.69 -2.58
N GLN A 139 -2.27 1.53 -3.57
CA GLN A 139 -3.40 2.45 -3.52
C GLN A 139 -4.76 1.73 -3.37
N GLU A 140 -4.94 0.60 -4.05
CA GLU A 140 -6.14 -0.22 -3.90
C GLU A 140 -6.28 -0.78 -2.47
N LYS A 141 -5.19 -1.28 -1.88
CA LYS A 141 -5.20 -1.77 -0.49
C LYS A 141 -5.45 -0.64 0.50
N ASP A 142 -4.90 0.55 0.28
CA ASP A 142 -5.17 1.72 1.13
C ASP A 142 -6.67 2.10 1.09
N ASN A 143 -7.30 2.07 -0.09
CA ASN A 143 -8.74 2.30 -0.22
C ASN A 143 -9.58 1.24 0.53
N GLU A 144 -9.18 -0.04 0.45
CA GLU A 144 -9.82 -1.12 1.21
C GLU A 144 -9.70 -0.90 2.72
N LEU A 145 -8.54 -0.43 3.20
CA LEU A 145 -8.33 -0.11 4.62
C LEU A 145 -9.21 1.06 5.08
N VAL A 146 -9.34 2.12 4.27
CA VAL A 146 -10.25 3.24 4.57
C VAL A 146 -11.69 2.77 4.67
N LYS A 147 -12.14 1.90 3.75
CA LYS A 147 -13.48 1.31 3.80
C LYS A 147 -13.69 0.44 5.04
N PHE A 148 -12.72 -0.42 5.36
CA PHE A 148 -12.78 -1.26 6.55
C PHE A 148 -12.86 -0.43 7.84
N LYS A 149 -12.13 0.69 7.89
CA LYS A 149 -12.22 1.65 9.00
C LYS A 149 -13.62 2.25 9.13
N SER A 150 -14.24 2.69 8.03
CA SER A 150 -15.60 3.23 8.10
C SER A 150 -16.62 2.19 8.57
N ASP A 151 -16.47 0.93 8.13
CA ASP A 151 -17.34 -0.17 8.54
C ASP A 151 -17.15 -0.49 10.04
N LEU A 152 -15.90 -0.51 10.53
CA LEU A 152 -15.61 -0.66 11.96
C LEU A 152 -16.19 0.49 12.79
N ALA A 153 -16.10 1.73 12.31
CA ALA A 153 -16.67 2.88 13.00
C ALA A 153 -18.19 2.77 13.10
N ALA A 154 -18.89 2.39 12.03
CA ALA A 154 -20.34 2.18 12.03
C ALA A 154 -20.76 1.12 13.05
N LEU A 155 -20.09 -0.03 13.05
CA LEU A 155 -20.34 -1.11 14.02
C LEU A 155 -20.07 -0.67 15.47
N ASN A 156 -19.04 0.16 15.70
CA ASN A 156 -18.76 0.70 17.02
C ASN A 156 -19.91 1.60 17.53
N TYR A 157 -20.49 2.43 16.65
CA TYR A 157 -21.67 3.24 17.00
C TYR A 157 -22.90 2.38 17.32
N GLU A 158 -23.16 1.32 16.54
CA GLU A 158 -24.26 0.39 16.82
C GLU A 158 -24.08 -0.31 18.17
N ILE A 159 -22.88 -0.82 18.47
CA ILE A 159 -22.57 -1.45 19.76
C ILE A 159 -22.74 -0.45 20.90
N GLN A 160 -22.31 0.80 20.71
CA GLN A 160 -22.48 1.85 21.72
C GLN A 160 -23.96 2.14 21.99
N ALA A 161 -24.81 2.19 20.96
CA ALA A 161 -26.25 2.32 21.13
C ALA A 161 -26.85 1.12 21.90
N LEU A 162 -26.43 -0.11 21.56
CA LEU A 162 -26.84 -1.33 22.27
C LEU A 162 -26.41 -1.33 23.74
N VAL A 163 -25.22 -0.82 24.06
CA VAL A 163 -24.75 -0.66 25.44
C VAL A 163 -25.68 0.30 26.20
N SER A 164 -26.03 1.45 25.63
CA SER A 164 -26.93 2.42 26.26
C SER A 164 -28.31 1.80 26.57
N LEU A 165 -28.88 1.07 25.61
CA LEU A 165 -30.15 0.36 25.79
C LEU A 165 -30.05 -0.72 26.89
N ALA A 166 -28.95 -1.49 26.88
CA ALA A 166 -28.73 -2.52 27.90
C ALA A 166 -28.54 -1.90 29.30
N GLU A 167 -27.89 -0.74 29.40
CA GLU A 167 -27.72 -0.01 30.65
C GLU A 167 -29.06 0.50 31.19
N GLU A 168 -29.94 1.01 30.34
CA GLU A 168 -31.31 1.39 30.72
C GLU A 168 -32.10 0.18 31.24
N ILE A 169 -32.06 -0.95 30.53
CA ILE A 169 -32.68 -2.21 30.97
C ILE A 169 -32.09 -2.67 32.31
N SER A 170 -30.79 -2.49 32.54
CA SER A 170 -30.15 -2.87 33.80
C SER A 170 -30.58 -2.02 34.99
N LYS A 171 -30.99 -0.76 34.76
CA LYS A 171 -31.49 0.18 35.77
C LYS A 171 -32.98 -0.02 36.06
N SER A 172 -33.71 -0.66 35.14
CA SER A 172 -35.12 -1.00 35.33
C SER A 172 -35.33 -2.09 36.40
N PRO A 173 -36.50 -2.16 37.04
CA PRO A 173 -36.81 -3.20 38.02
C PRO A 173 -36.61 -4.59 37.43
N ILE A 174 -35.91 -5.47 38.15
CA ILE A 174 -35.60 -6.82 37.67
C ILE A 174 -36.91 -7.61 37.51
N PRO A 175 -37.25 -8.08 36.30
CA PRO A 175 -38.44 -8.90 36.07
C PRO A 175 -38.43 -10.15 36.95
N GLN A 176 -39.60 -10.50 37.48
CA GLN A 176 -39.77 -11.69 38.30
C GLN A 176 -39.41 -12.96 37.49
N GLY A 177 -38.57 -13.83 38.06
CA GLY A 177 -38.04 -15.00 37.36
C GLY A 177 -36.78 -14.76 36.50
N SER A 178 -36.18 -13.56 36.57
CA SER A 178 -34.93 -13.28 35.86
C SER A 178 -33.81 -14.26 36.22
N ARG A 179 -33.25 -14.90 35.19
CA ARG A 179 -32.12 -15.82 35.32
C ARG A 179 -30.85 -15.09 35.79
N LYS A 180 -30.06 -15.76 36.62
CA LYS A 180 -28.69 -15.35 36.95
C LYS A 180 -27.67 -16.14 36.12
N ILE A 181 -26.61 -15.46 35.70
CA ILE A 181 -25.45 -16.01 35.00
C ILE A 181 -24.22 -15.59 35.80
N SER A 182 -23.45 -16.57 36.28
CA SER A 182 -22.25 -16.33 37.12
C SER A 182 -22.52 -15.40 38.32
N GLY A 183 -23.65 -15.60 38.99
CA GLY A 183 -24.06 -14.80 40.16
C GLY A 183 -24.67 -13.42 39.86
N LYS A 184 -24.61 -12.96 38.60
CA LYS A 184 -25.18 -11.67 38.15
C LYS A 184 -26.50 -11.87 37.42
N TYR A 185 -27.42 -10.91 37.47
CA TYR A 185 -28.65 -10.96 36.67
C TYR A 185 -28.33 -10.85 35.18
N ILE A 186 -29.12 -11.52 34.33
CA ILE A 186 -28.91 -11.56 32.88
C ILE A 186 -28.74 -10.16 32.25
N GLN A 187 -29.51 -9.17 32.73
CA GLN A 187 -29.45 -7.78 32.28
C GLN A 187 -28.07 -7.17 32.55
N SER A 188 -27.58 -7.27 33.79
CA SER A 188 -26.26 -6.79 34.17
C SER A 188 -25.11 -7.55 33.48
N HIS A 189 -25.29 -8.84 33.23
CA HIS A 189 -24.30 -9.64 32.50
C HIS A 189 -24.20 -9.22 31.03
N LEU A 190 -25.33 -8.88 30.39
CA LEU A 190 -25.38 -8.38 29.02
C LEU A 190 -24.60 -7.07 28.88
N VAL A 191 -24.82 -6.11 29.79
CA VAL A 191 -24.09 -4.83 29.79
C VAL A 191 -22.59 -5.06 29.83
N LEU A 192 -22.11 -5.91 30.75
CA LEU A 192 -20.67 -6.21 30.87
C LEU A 192 -20.09 -6.83 29.59
N ARG A 193 -20.84 -7.74 28.95
CA ARG A 193 -20.41 -8.36 27.69
C ARG A 193 -20.34 -7.34 26.55
N LEU A 194 -21.35 -6.50 26.41
CA LEU A 194 -21.37 -5.46 25.38
C LEU A 194 -20.29 -4.40 25.60
N GLN A 195 -20.06 -3.98 26.84
CA GLN A 195 -18.96 -3.07 27.19
C GLN A 195 -17.58 -3.69 26.87
N ALA A 196 -17.38 -4.98 27.12
CA ALA A 196 -16.14 -5.66 26.75
C ALA A 196 -15.92 -5.71 25.23
N VAL A 197 -16.97 -5.96 24.45
CA VAL A 197 -16.90 -5.93 22.98
C VAL A 197 -16.63 -4.49 22.49
N ASN A 198 -17.33 -3.49 23.03
CA ASN A 198 -17.12 -2.08 22.71
C ASN A 198 -15.68 -1.64 22.99
N LYS A 199 -15.12 -2.04 24.15
CA LYS A 199 -13.72 -1.77 24.49
C LYS A 199 -12.76 -2.34 23.45
N LYS A 200 -12.94 -3.62 23.08
CA LYS A 200 -12.10 -4.26 22.05
C LYS A 200 -12.24 -3.58 20.69
N MET A 201 -13.44 -3.16 20.32
CA MET A 201 -13.71 -2.44 19.07
C MET A 201 -12.98 -1.09 19.04
N LYS A 202 -13.03 -0.35 20.15
CA LYS A 202 -12.30 0.92 20.30
C LYS A 202 -10.78 0.75 20.21
N GLU A 203 -10.25 -0.29 20.85
CA GLU A 203 -8.82 -0.62 20.75
C GLU A 203 -8.41 -0.87 19.29
N GLN A 204 -9.20 -1.67 18.54
CA GLN A 204 -8.93 -1.91 17.13
C GLN A 204 -9.02 -0.64 16.27
N LEU A 205 -9.94 0.28 16.60
CA LEU A 205 -10.06 1.55 15.89
C LEU A 205 -8.81 2.43 16.12
N MET A 206 -8.32 2.48 17.36
CA MET A 206 -7.10 3.20 17.70
C MET A 206 -5.87 2.63 16.99
N ASP A 207 -5.77 1.30 16.87
CA ASP A 207 -4.67 0.66 16.13
C ASP A 207 -4.70 1.02 14.63
N VAL A 208 -5.90 1.11 14.03
CA VAL A 208 -6.05 1.53 12.63
C VAL A 208 -5.70 3.01 12.45
N ASP A 209 -6.12 3.87 13.39
CA ASP A 209 -5.80 5.30 13.38
C ASP A 209 -4.30 5.57 13.52
N ALA A 210 -3.59 4.75 14.29
CA ALA A 210 -2.14 4.86 14.46
C ALA A 210 -1.34 4.56 13.18
N VAL A 211 -1.93 3.84 12.22
CA VAL A 211 -1.28 3.46 10.96
C VAL A 211 -1.70 4.37 9.80
N GLN A 212 -2.74 5.19 9.99
CA GLN A 212 -3.28 6.01 8.91
C GLN A 212 -2.32 7.16 8.54
N PRO A 213 -2.14 7.47 7.25
CA PRO A 213 -1.48 8.69 6.83
C PRO A 213 -2.17 9.94 7.40
N LYS A 214 -1.38 10.88 7.89
CA LYS A 214 -1.78 12.18 8.42
C LYS A 214 -1.28 13.28 7.49
N GLU A 215 -2.06 14.35 7.44
CA GLU A 215 -1.74 15.55 6.70
C GLU A 215 -0.67 16.34 7.46
N VAL A 216 0.47 16.60 6.81
CA VAL A 216 1.60 17.31 7.38
C VAL A 216 1.92 18.51 6.51
N HIS A 217 1.73 19.70 7.06
CA HIS A 217 2.04 20.95 6.38
C HIS A 217 3.53 21.27 6.54
N LEU A 218 4.20 21.50 5.43
CA LEU A 218 5.59 21.95 5.38
C LEU A 218 5.64 23.31 4.70
N PHE A 219 6.56 24.14 5.18
CA PHE A 219 6.82 25.43 4.56
C PHE A 219 8.31 25.74 4.51
N TRP A 220 8.66 26.57 3.55
CA TRP A 220 9.96 27.19 3.39
C TRP A 220 9.77 28.69 3.20
N SER A 221 10.62 29.52 3.80
CA SER A 221 10.53 30.98 3.67
C SER A 221 11.89 31.52 3.23
N GLY A 222 11.90 32.25 2.11
CA GLY A 222 13.14 32.74 1.52
C GLY A 222 12.94 33.21 0.09
N MET A 223 13.96 33.86 -0.47
CA MET A 223 14.00 34.14 -1.90
C MET A 223 14.41 32.86 -2.64
N ALA A 224 13.52 32.35 -3.46
CA ALA A 224 13.73 31.18 -4.30
C ALA A 224 12.83 31.27 -5.53
N GLU A 225 13.22 30.66 -6.63
CA GLU A 225 12.37 30.49 -7.81
C GLU A 225 11.54 29.19 -7.68
N SER A 226 12.17 28.12 -7.21
CA SER A 226 11.60 26.80 -7.05
C SER A 226 12.07 26.13 -5.77
N VAL A 227 11.13 25.51 -5.05
CA VAL A 227 11.44 24.76 -3.83
C VAL A 227 10.81 23.38 -3.92
N GLN A 228 11.61 22.36 -3.61
CA GLN A 228 11.19 20.97 -3.55
C GLN A 228 11.65 20.35 -2.24
N VAL A 229 10.79 19.56 -1.59
CA VAL A 229 11.17 18.79 -0.40
C VAL A 229 11.48 17.35 -0.81
N MET A 230 12.65 16.88 -0.41
CA MET A 230 13.09 15.49 -0.58
C MET A 230 13.17 14.84 0.79
N GLY A 231 12.95 13.52 0.88
CA GLY A 231 13.13 12.87 2.16
C GLY A 231 13.04 11.36 2.16
N SER A 232 13.25 10.79 3.34
CA SER A 232 13.11 9.35 3.59
C SER A 232 11.71 8.79 3.35
N PHE A 233 10.67 9.64 3.29
CA PHE A 233 9.29 9.21 3.07
C PHE A 233 9.07 8.56 1.70
N ASP A 234 9.83 8.94 0.69
CA ASP A 234 9.82 8.34 -0.65
C ASP A 234 11.17 7.69 -1.03
N GLY A 235 12.06 7.55 -0.05
CA GLY A 235 13.41 7.03 -0.25
C GLY A 235 14.34 7.96 -1.02
N TRP A 236 14.15 9.29 -0.90
CA TRP A 236 14.97 10.31 -1.55
C TRP A 236 14.93 10.25 -3.08
N SER A 237 13.75 9.96 -3.65
CA SER A 237 13.65 9.65 -5.09
C SER A 237 13.01 10.75 -5.93
N GLN A 238 11.77 11.15 -5.61
CA GLN A 238 11.01 12.13 -6.38
C GLN A 238 10.81 13.44 -5.62
N GLY A 239 10.60 13.39 -4.31
CA GLY A 239 10.19 14.55 -3.51
C GLY A 239 8.85 15.16 -3.91
N GLU A 240 8.54 16.30 -3.33
CA GLU A 240 7.30 17.06 -3.58
C GLU A 240 7.63 18.53 -3.79
N HIS A 241 7.02 19.17 -4.79
CA HIS A 241 7.19 20.60 -5.04
C HIS A 241 6.35 21.44 -4.07
N LEU A 242 6.91 22.55 -3.62
CA LEU A 242 6.19 23.52 -2.81
C LEU A 242 5.58 24.59 -3.70
N SER A 243 4.34 24.95 -3.40
CA SER A 243 3.63 26.03 -4.07
C SER A 243 4.05 27.38 -3.50
N PRO A 244 4.43 28.35 -4.34
CA PRO A 244 4.75 29.70 -3.88
C PRO A 244 3.48 30.44 -3.45
N GLU A 245 3.57 31.12 -2.32
CA GLU A 245 2.56 31.99 -1.75
C GLU A 245 3.20 33.34 -1.41
N PHE A 246 2.57 34.42 -1.86
CA PHE A 246 3.09 35.77 -1.64
C PHE A 246 2.51 36.36 -0.35
N THR A 247 3.34 36.49 0.69
CA THR A 247 2.93 37.06 1.99
C THR A 247 3.30 38.55 2.12
N GLY A 248 3.49 39.26 1.00
CA GLY A 248 3.74 40.71 0.97
C GLY A 248 5.19 41.12 1.29
N SER A 249 5.83 40.51 2.29
CA SER A 249 7.19 40.85 2.73
C SER A 249 8.27 39.85 2.28
N PHE A 250 7.89 38.60 2.03
CA PHE A 250 8.77 37.52 1.56
C PHE A 250 7.93 36.46 0.83
N MET A 251 8.57 35.68 -0.05
CA MET A 251 7.94 34.51 -0.66
C MET A 251 7.94 33.36 0.35
N LYS A 252 6.77 32.76 0.55
CA LYS A 252 6.59 31.58 1.37
C LYS A 252 6.18 30.43 0.46
N PHE A 253 6.90 29.33 0.55
CA PHE A 253 6.59 28.12 -0.20
C PHE A 253 5.91 27.14 0.74
N GLN A 254 4.81 26.52 0.32
CA GLN A 254 4.05 25.58 1.15
C GLN A 254 3.73 24.29 0.40
N THR A 255 3.69 23.17 1.11
CA THR A 255 3.14 21.91 0.60
C THR A 255 2.50 21.11 1.72
N THR A 256 1.69 20.15 1.32
CA THR A 256 0.98 19.24 2.20
C THR A 256 1.36 17.81 1.84
N LEU A 257 1.95 17.09 2.79
CA LEU A 257 2.31 15.67 2.62
C LEU A 257 1.35 14.78 3.40
N MET A 258 1.02 13.61 2.83
CA MET A 258 0.28 12.55 3.53
C MET A 258 1.27 11.50 4.05
N LEU A 259 1.67 11.62 5.32
CA LEU A 259 2.71 10.78 5.93
C LEU A 259 2.14 9.96 7.08
N ARG A 260 2.59 8.70 7.21
CA ARG A 260 2.22 7.88 8.38
C ARG A 260 2.94 8.39 9.63
N PRO A 261 2.40 8.16 10.84
CA PRO A 261 3.12 8.47 12.06
C PRO A 261 4.50 7.81 12.08
N GLY A 262 5.53 8.60 12.39
CA GLY A 262 6.91 8.17 12.23
C GLY A 262 7.92 9.31 12.27
N ARG A 263 9.18 8.93 12.09
CA ARG A 263 10.32 9.83 12.03
C ARG A 263 10.86 9.83 10.61
N TYR A 264 10.93 11.00 10.01
CA TYR A 264 11.36 11.20 8.63
C TYR A 264 12.52 12.18 8.59
N GLU A 265 13.56 11.82 7.86
CA GLU A 265 14.59 12.76 7.45
C GLU A 265 14.13 13.46 6.16
N ILE A 266 14.25 14.78 6.11
CA ILE A 266 13.89 15.61 4.95
C ILE A 266 14.99 16.63 4.66
N LYS A 267 15.04 17.14 3.43
CA LYS A 267 15.90 18.25 3.03
C LYS A 267 15.25 19.02 1.88
N PHE A 268 15.53 20.31 1.79
CA PHE A 268 14.96 21.17 0.75
C PHE A 268 15.96 21.33 -0.38
N LEU A 269 15.46 21.20 -1.61
CA LEU A 269 16.16 21.55 -2.83
C LEU A 269 15.60 22.90 -3.29
N VAL A 270 16.39 23.96 -3.13
CA VAL A 270 16.02 25.34 -3.46
C VAL A 270 16.87 25.75 -4.65
N ASP A 271 16.24 26.02 -5.79
CA ASP A 271 16.94 26.41 -7.03
C ASP A 271 18.10 25.47 -7.43
N GLY A 272 17.96 24.18 -7.10
CA GLY A 272 18.97 23.14 -7.38
C GLY A 272 20.04 22.97 -6.30
N GLU A 273 20.03 23.80 -5.25
CA GLU A 273 20.95 23.71 -4.12
C GLU A 273 20.28 23.07 -2.89
N TRP A 274 21.07 22.35 -2.09
CA TRP A 274 20.58 21.65 -0.90
C TRP A 274 20.59 22.56 0.32
N HIS A 275 19.41 22.80 0.88
CA HIS A 275 19.23 23.64 2.07
C HIS A 275 18.59 22.88 3.23
N LEU A 276 18.99 23.30 4.44
CA LEU A 276 18.34 22.93 5.69
C LEU A 276 17.43 24.06 6.12
N SER A 277 16.23 23.71 6.56
CA SER A 277 15.30 24.68 7.11
C SER A 277 15.62 24.94 8.58
N PRO A 278 15.69 26.21 9.03
CA PRO A 278 15.88 26.54 10.44
C PRO A 278 14.66 26.20 11.30
N GLU A 279 13.50 25.98 10.68
CA GLU A 279 12.22 25.69 11.36
C GLU A 279 12.13 24.25 11.87
N PHE A 280 12.99 23.36 11.36
CA PHE A 280 12.95 21.94 11.70
C PHE A 280 14.25 21.53 12.41
N PRO A 281 14.18 20.72 13.48
CA PRO A 281 15.36 20.15 14.12
C PRO A 281 16.26 19.44 13.10
N THR A 282 17.58 19.47 13.29
CA THR A 282 18.51 18.74 12.41
C THR A 282 18.95 17.41 13.03
N VAL A 283 19.29 16.46 12.17
CA VAL A 283 19.82 15.14 12.54
C VAL A 283 20.95 14.76 11.58
N GLY A 284 21.98 14.08 12.11
CA GLY A 284 23.18 13.71 11.36
C GLY A 284 24.36 14.61 11.70
N GLY A 285 25.37 14.64 10.81
CA GLY A 285 26.54 15.49 10.99
C GLY A 285 27.31 15.71 9.69
N GLY A 286 27.83 16.91 9.50
CA GLY A 286 28.61 17.29 8.32
C GLY A 286 27.77 17.29 7.04
N SER A 287 28.27 16.66 5.97
CA SER A 287 27.63 16.69 4.65
C SER A 287 26.33 15.89 4.53
N ILE A 288 26.00 15.06 5.53
CA ILE A 288 24.78 14.24 5.59
C ILE A 288 23.76 14.79 6.59
N GLU A 289 23.92 16.05 7.01
CA GLU A 289 22.94 16.70 7.88
C GLU A 289 21.62 16.92 7.12
N ASN A 290 20.52 16.51 7.77
CA ASN A 290 19.15 16.55 7.29
C ASN A 290 18.24 17.17 8.36
N ASN A 291 17.06 17.67 7.96
CA ASN A 291 16.02 18.05 8.90
C ASN A 291 15.23 16.80 9.35
N LEU A 292 14.81 16.79 10.62
CA LEU A 292 13.99 15.75 11.22
C LEU A 292 12.54 16.21 11.30
N LEU A 293 11.67 15.47 10.62
CA LEU A 293 10.22 15.61 10.67
C LEU A 293 9.63 14.47 11.51
N ILE A 294 8.91 14.82 12.57
CA ILE A 294 8.20 13.85 13.42
C ILE A 294 6.71 14.00 13.14
N VAL A 295 6.07 12.90 12.77
CA VAL A 295 4.63 12.82 12.57
C VAL A 295 4.08 12.00 13.72
N GLU A 296 3.28 12.64 14.57
CA GLU A 296 2.55 12.00 15.68
C GLU A 296 1.22 11.46 15.20
#